data_AF-A0A1B8SLR9-F1
#
_entry.id   AF-A0A1B8SLR9-F1
#
_cell.length_a   1.000
_cell.length_b   1.000
_cell.length_c   1.000
_cell.angle_alpha   90.00
_cell.angle_beta   90.00
_cell.angle_gamma   90.00
#
_symmetry.space_group_name_H-M   'P 1'
#
loop_
_entity.id
_entity.type
_entity.pdbx_description
1 polymer ?
#
loop_
_entity_poly.entity_id
_entity_poly.type
_entity_poly.pdbx_seq_one_letter_code
_entity_poly.pdbx_strand_id
1 'polypeptide(L)'
;MSWILRTVVSVGAAAMALLGSASAHADDASYIAALDANGVFRSGPPNARLSAGHRFCNQLRSGATVDQIIATFPRRPSFGGPSMVDDLTVNLRPVIDIAQHELCPETLT
;
A
#
# COMPACT_ATOMS: atom_id res chain seq x y z
N MET A 1 45.53 50.13 -4.64
CA MET A 1 45.90 49.16 -3.59
C MET A 1 44.62 48.47 -3.14
N SER A 2 44.27 47.30 -3.71
CA SER A 2 44.57 45.95 -3.17
C SER A 2 43.85 45.72 -1.83
N TRP A 3 42.85 44.83 -1.66
CA TRP A 3 42.69 43.42 -2.06
C TRP A 3 41.19 43.05 -1.93
N ILE A 4 40.53 42.46 -2.94
CA ILE A 4 40.28 41.01 -3.12
C ILE A 4 40.12 40.20 -1.83
N LEU A 5 38.90 39.81 -1.48
CA LEU A 5 38.63 38.44 -1.02
C LEU A 5 37.28 37.96 -1.57
N ARG A 6 37.39 37.11 -2.60
CA ARG A 6 36.32 36.29 -3.16
C ARG A 6 35.99 35.20 -2.14
N THR A 7 34.80 35.21 -1.57
CA THR A 7 34.21 34.03 -0.93
C THR A 7 33.12 33.50 -1.86
N VAL A 8 33.53 32.62 -2.77
CA VAL A 8 32.62 31.69 -3.43
C VAL A 8 32.26 30.65 -2.38
N VAL A 9 31.16 30.86 -1.66
CA VAL A 9 30.50 29.77 -0.94
C VAL A 9 29.64 29.04 -1.95
N SER A 10 30.15 27.89 -2.39
CA SER A 10 29.38 26.87 -3.07
C SER A 10 28.21 26.45 -2.16
N VAL A 11 27.02 27.00 -2.37
CA VAL A 11 25.77 26.39 -1.87
C VAL A 11 25.40 25.27 -2.83
N GLY A 12 26.22 24.22 -2.80
CA GLY A 12 25.87 22.91 -3.33
C GLY A 12 25.49 22.04 -2.15
N ALA A 13 24.18 21.97 -1.86
CA ALA A 13 23.50 20.88 -1.14
C ALA A 13 22.16 21.40 -0.61
N ALA A 14 21.05 20.99 -1.23
CA ALA A 14 19.78 20.67 -0.59
C ALA A 14 18.66 20.68 -1.64
N ALA A 15 18.55 19.61 -2.42
CA ALA A 15 17.27 19.31 -3.05
C ALA A 15 17.19 17.80 -3.33
N MET A 16 16.16 17.18 -2.76
CA MET A 16 15.61 15.88 -3.15
C MET A 16 16.31 14.62 -2.62
N ALA A 17 16.29 14.42 -1.30
CA ALA A 17 16.47 13.11 -0.70
C ALA A 17 15.43 12.82 0.41
N LEU A 18 14.21 13.32 0.24
CA LEU A 18 13.07 13.02 1.12
C LEU A 18 11.93 12.37 0.31
N LEU A 19 12.22 11.26 -0.36
CA LEU A 19 11.20 10.44 -1.04
C LEU A 19 11.17 9.00 -0.49
N GLY A 20 11.59 8.83 0.77
CA GLY A 20 11.94 7.50 1.27
C GLY A 20 11.01 6.83 2.27
N SER A 21 10.23 7.55 3.09
CA SER A 21 9.72 6.90 4.32
C SER A 21 8.50 7.53 5.01
N ALA A 22 7.77 8.46 4.37
CA ALA A 22 6.64 9.12 5.03
C ALA A 22 5.28 8.44 4.81
N SER A 23 5.15 7.48 3.89
CA SER A 23 3.82 7.17 3.35
C SER A 23 3.11 5.98 3.98
N ALA A 24 3.77 5.06 4.70
CA ALA A 24 3.10 3.86 5.21
C ALA A 24 1.81 4.16 6.02
N HIS A 25 1.83 5.17 6.90
CA HIS A 25 0.63 5.52 7.68
C HIS A 25 -0.44 6.30 6.90
N ALA A 26 -0.04 7.10 5.90
CA ALA A 26 -1.00 7.84 5.07
C ALA A 26 -1.71 6.88 4.09
N ASP A 27 -0.94 5.97 3.51
CA ASP A 27 -1.38 4.91 2.61
C ASP A 27 -2.32 3.95 3.34
N ASP A 28 -2.00 3.57 4.59
CA ASP A 28 -2.85 2.74 5.45
C ASP A 28 -4.22 3.39 5.73
N ALA A 29 -4.22 4.68 6.09
CA ALA A 29 -5.45 5.42 6.35
C ALA A 29 -6.29 5.59 5.07
N SER A 30 -5.64 5.88 3.95
CA SER A 30 -6.27 6.01 2.64
C SER A 30 -6.89 4.70 2.17
N TYR A 31 -6.17 3.58 2.36
CA TYR A 31 -6.67 2.24 2.10
C TYR A 31 -7.94 1.92 2.89
N ILE A 32 -7.96 2.16 4.21
CA ILE A 32 -9.16 1.92 5.01
C ILE A 32 -10.32 2.80 4.57
N ALA A 33 -10.06 4.08 4.30
CA ALA A 33 -11.08 5.01 3.79
C ALA A 33 -11.63 4.56 2.44
N ALA A 34 -10.79 4.07 1.52
CA ALA A 34 -11.18 3.57 0.22
C ALA A 34 -12.03 2.30 0.33
N LEU A 35 -11.69 1.37 1.23
CA LEU A 35 -12.52 0.20 1.50
C LEU A 35 -13.92 0.61 2.00
N ASP A 36 -13.97 1.56 2.93
CA ASP A 36 -15.23 2.03 3.52
C ASP A 36 -16.09 2.78 2.50
N ALA A 37 -15.48 3.64 1.67
CA ALA A 37 -16.13 4.39 0.60
C ALA A 37 -16.71 3.48 -0.49
N ASN A 38 -16.01 2.40 -0.84
CA ASN A 38 -16.49 1.39 -1.80
C ASN A 38 -17.43 0.36 -1.15
N GLY A 39 -17.57 0.38 0.16
CA GLY A 39 -18.42 -0.54 0.91
C GLY A 39 -17.96 -1.99 0.89
N VAL A 40 -16.66 -2.23 0.70
CA VAL A 40 -16.06 -3.56 0.60
C VAL A 40 -15.24 -3.91 1.84
N PHE A 41 -15.21 -5.19 2.20
CA PHE A 41 -14.36 -5.72 3.26
C PHE A 41 -14.46 -4.94 4.57
N ARG A 42 -15.68 -4.78 5.08
CA ARG A 42 -16.01 -4.05 6.33
C ARG A 42 -15.78 -4.90 7.57
N SER A 43 -15.61 -6.20 7.40
CA SER A 43 -15.46 -7.15 8.49
C SER A 43 -14.11 -7.02 9.20
N GLY A 44 -14.14 -7.14 10.52
CA GLY A 44 -12.97 -7.14 11.40
C GLY A 44 -12.39 -5.75 11.72
N PRO A 45 -11.43 -5.68 12.66
CA PRO A 45 -10.84 -4.42 13.08
C PRO A 45 -9.92 -3.84 11.99
N PRO A 46 -9.69 -2.50 11.97
CA PRO A 46 -8.86 -1.84 10.96
C PRO A 46 -7.49 -2.49 10.76
N ASN A 47 -6.80 -2.86 11.83
CA ASN A 47 -5.47 -3.51 11.75
C ASN A 47 -5.49 -4.86 11.02
N ALA A 48 -6.59 -5.61 11.14
CA ALA A 48 -6.73 -6.89 10.43
C ALA A 48 -7.00 -6.66 8.93
N ARG A 49 -7.78 -5.62 8.60
CA ARG A 49 -8.04 -5.21 7.22
C ARG A 49 -6.76 -4.73 6.54
N LEU A 50 -5.94 -3.93 7.24
CA LEU A 50 -4.61 -3.50 6.80
C LEU A 50 -3.66 -4.68 6.57
N SER A 51 -3.60 -5.60 7.53
CA SER A 51 -2.77 -6.81 7.43
C SER A 51 -3.13 -7.64 6.19
N ALA A 52 -4.41 -7.70 5.83
CA ALA A 52 -4.86 -8.36 4.61
C ALA A 52 -4.37 -7.62 3.35
N GLY A 53 -4.53 -6.29 3.30
CA GLY A 53 -4.06 -5.45 2.19
C GLY A 53 -2.56 -5.62 1.93
N HIS A 54 -1.72 -5.50 2.97
CA HIS A 54 -0.27 -5.71 2.82
C HIS A 54 0.09 -7.12 2.38
N ARG A 55 -0.69 -8.14 2.78
CA ARG A 55 -0.46 -9.51 2.34
C ARG A 55 -0.74 -9.68 0.85
N PHE A 56 -1.78 -9.03 0.31
CA PHE A 56 -2.01 -9.01 -1.13
C PHE A 56 -0.87 -8.29 -1.86
N CYS A 57 -0.44 -7.14 -1.36
CA CYS A 57 0.73 -6.44 -1.90
C CYS A 57 1.99 -7.30 -1.92
N ASN A 58 2.27 -8.06 -0.86
CA ASN A 58 3.41 -8.98 -0.84
C ASN A 58 3.31 -10.07 -1.90
N GLN A 59 2.10 -10.59 -2.17
CA GLN A 59 1.89 -11.57 -3.23
C GLN A 59 2.13 -10.96 -4.62
N LEU A 60 1.64 -9.75 -4.85
CA LEU A 60 1.81 -9.02 -6.11
C LEU A 60 3.28 -8.67 -6.36
N ARG A 61 4.00 -8.17 -5.36
CA ARG A 61 5.46 -7.94 -5.44
C ARG A 61 6.25 -9.23 -5.67
N SER A 62 5.70 -10.37 -5.27
CA SER A 62 6.29 -11.70 -5.54
C SER A 62 6.00 -12.20 -6.96
N GLY A 63 5.32 -11.42 -7.79
CA GLY A 63 5.00 -11.74 -9.18
C GLY A 63 3.67 -12.48 -9.38
N ALA A 64 2.84 -12.62 -8.34
CA ALA A 64 1.48 -13.14 -8.53
C ALA A 64 0.61 -12.11 -9.25
N THR A 65 -0.28 -12.55 -10.12
CA THR A 65 -1.31 -11.68 -10.71
C THR A 65 -2.55 -11.62 -9.81
N VAL A 66 -3.37 -10.58 -9.96
CA VAL A 66 -4.65 -10.47 -9.22
C VAL A 66 -5.52 -11.71 -9.43
N ASP A 67 -5.61 -12.22 -10.67
CA ASP A 67 -6.37 -13.45 -10.97
C ASP A 67 -5.81 -14.70 -10.26
N GLN A 68 -4.49 -14.82 -10.15
CA GLN A 68 -3.88 -15.93 -9.41
C GLN A 68 -4.17 -15.85 -7.91
N ILE A 69 -4.14 -14.64 -7.34
CA ILE A 69 -4.51 -14.43 -5.93
C ILE A 69 -5.97 -14.82 -5.70
N ILE A 70 -6.88 -14.36 -6.56
CA ILE A 70 -8.31 -14.69 -6.47
C ILE A 70 -8.55 -16.19 -6.60
N ALA A 71 -7.93 -16.85 -7.58
CA ALA A 71 -8.09 -18.28 -7.81
C ALA A 71 -7.56 -19.14 -6.65
N THR A 72 -6.56 -18.65 -5.92
CA THR A 72 -5.94 -19.38 -4.81
C THR A 72 -6.52 -19.05 -3.43
N PHE A 73 -7.25 -17.94 -3.31
CA PHE A 73 -7.85 -17.48 -2.04
C PHE A 73 -8.72 -18.54 -1.35
N PRO A 74 -9.64 -19.25 -2.03
CA PRO A 74 -10.49 -20.27 -1.38
C PRO A 74 -9.68 -21.43 -0.76
N ARG A 75 -8.44 -21.65 -1.22
CA ARG A 75 -7.57 -22.73 -0.73
C ARG A 75 -6.72 -22.33 0.47
N ARG A 76 -6.57 -21.03 0.74
CA ARG A 76 -5.67 -20.49 1.79
C ARG A 76 -6.28 -19.28 2.51
N PRO A 77 -7.46 -19.43 3.14
CA PRO A 77 -8.05 -18.34 3.93
C PRO A 77 -7.28 -18.17 5.25
N SER A 78 -6.12 -17.52 5.18
CA SER A 78 -5.35 -17.13 6.37
C SER A 78 -5.51 -15.63 6.62
N PHE A 79 -6.76 -15.16 6.59
CA PHE A 79 -7.10 -13.75 6.79
C PHE A 79 -8.12 -13.65 7.92
N GLY A 80 -7.67 -13.20 9.09
CA GLY A 80 -8.55 -12.91 10.23
C GLY A 80 -9.47 -14.07 10.63
N GLY A 81 -10.65 -13.73 11.14
CA GLY A 81 -11.71 -14.67 11.52
C GLY A 81 -12.70 -14.98 10.39
N PRO A 82 -13.66 -15.89 10.61
CA PRO A 82 -14.58 -16.38 9.58
C PRO A 82 -15.31 -15.26 8.80
N SER A 83 -15.81 -14.24 9.51
CA SER A 83 -16.52 -13.11 8.89
C SER A 83 -15.65 -12.30 7.91
N MET A 84 -14.34 -12.20 8.17
CA MET A 84 -13.42 -11.53 7.24
C MET A 84 -13.21 -12.35 5.98
N VAL A 85 -13.13 -13.67 6.11
CA VAL A 85 -13.02 -14.59 4.98
C VAL A 85 -14.29 -14.55 4.12
N ASP A 86 -15.46 -14.53 4.75
CA ASP A 86 -16.76 -14.45 4.04
C ASP A 86 -16.87 -13.15 3.23
N ASP A 87 -16.53 -12.02 3.84
CA ASP A 87 -16.58 -10.69 3.18
C ASP A 87 -15.57 -10.58 2.03
N LEU A 88 -14.33 -11.08 2.25
CA LEU A 88 -13.33 -11.17 1.19
C LEU A 88 -13.78 -12.10 0.07
N THR A 89 -14.48 -13.19 0.35
CA THR A 89 -14.96 -14.12 -0.69
C THR A 89 -15.93 -13.42 -1.65
N VAL A 90 -16.72 -12.46 -1.18
CA VAL A 90 -17.66 -11.68 -2.01
C VAL A 90 -16.94 -10.56 -2.76
N ASN A 91 -16.01 -9.87 -2.11
CA ASN A 91 -15.43 -8.61 -2.60
C ASN A 91 -13.92 -8.70 -2.89
N LEU A 92 -13.39 -9.89 -3.20
CA LEU A 92 -11.94 -10.10 -3.21
C LEU A 92 -11.20 -9.20 -4.20
N ARG A 93 -11.70 -9.13 -5.44
CA ARG A 93 -11.09 -8.33 -6.50
C ARG A 93 -10.99 -6.84 -6.14
N PRO A 94 -12.10 -6.14 -5.81
CA PRO A 94 -12.00 -4.72 -5.48
C PRO A 94 -11.10 -4.45 -4.27
N VAL A 95 -11.02 -5.38 -3.30
CA VAL A 95 -10.09 -5.23 -2.16
C VAL A 95 -8.63 -5.28 -2.61
N ILE A 96 -8.28 -6.20 -3.51
CA ILE A 96 -6.92 -6.29 -4.06
C ILE A 96 -6.61 -5.06 -4.92
N ASP A 97 -7.54 -4.62 -5.75
CA ASP A 97 -7.35 -3.45 -6.61
C ASP A 97 -7.14 -2.16 -5.77
N ILE A 98 -7.91 -1.98 -4.70
CA ILE A 98 -7.71 -0.87 -3.74
C ILE A 98 -6.37 -1.01 -3.01
N ALA A 99 -5.97 -2.22 -2.60
CA ALA A 99 -4.66 -2.45 -2.00
C ALA A 99 -3.53 -2.09 -2.97
N GLN A 100 -3.66 -2.41 -4.26
CA GLN A 100 -2.70 -2.00 -5.28
C GLN A 100 -2.60 -0.50 -5.41
N HIS A 101 -3.73 0.19 -5.50
CA HIS A 101 -3.73 1.64 -5.70
C HIS A 101 -3.22 2.40 -4.48
N GLU A 102 -3.61 1.99 -3.28
CA GLU A 102 -3.32 2.71 -2.04
C GLU A 102 -2.03 2.25 -1.33
N LEU A 103 -1.75 0.95 -1.27
CA LEU A 103 -0.65 0.39 -0.46
C LEU A 103 0.57 -0.07 -1.27
N CYS A 104 0.40 -0.41 -2.55
CA CYS A 104 1.49 -0.89 -3.39
C CYS A 104 1.35 -0.47 -4.87
N PRO A 105 1.33 0.84 -5.17
CA PRO A 105 1.12 1.36 -6.52
C PRO A 105 2.23 0.96 -7.49
N GLU A 106 3.41 0.58 -7.00
CA GLU A 106 4.51 0.04 -7.80
C GLU A 106 4.17 -1.30 -8.49
N THR A 107 3.10 -1.97 -8.06
CA THR A 107 2.64 -3.24 -8.64
C THR A 107 1.61 -3.06 -9.75
N LEU A 108 1.19 -1.82 -10.03
CA LEU A 108 0.36 -1.49 -11.18
C LEU A 108 1.23 -1.50 -12.44
N THR A 109 1.07 -2.54 -13.26
CA THR A 109 1.77 -2.72 -14.54
C THR A 109 0.84 -2.57 -15.72
#